data_AF-A0A259HWS5-F1
#
_entry.id   AF-A0A259HWS5-F1
#
_cell.length_a   1.000
_cell.length_b   1.000
_cell.length_c   1.000
_cell.angle_alpha   90.00
_cell.angle_beta   90.00
_cell.angle_gamma   90.00
#
_symmetry.space_group_name_H-M   'P 1'
#
loop_
_entity.id
_entity.type
_entity.pdbx_description
1 polymer ?
#
loop_
_entity_poly.entity_id
_entity_poly.type
_entity_poly.pdbx_seq_one_letter_code
_entity_poly.pdbx_strand_id
1 'polypeptide(L)'
;QFGNQWIQRENGTWLELTNASFSYDATGKAGDRIDYGAGVQDGQFFLWNGGFEAPTAQYGQVFTRSPLQSRPAIDWSKNADSAVQIAHDYEQLNKAIQAKTIDTTGSIDGIYYKILKEGTGELVQTTDTLSVFYKGWRYVDGFVFDQTKEKPVSFPLKRLIKGWQLGLQACKVGGKIRLYIPSVLGYGMRTRSKDIGPNQILVFDIEVLSAKK
;
A
#
# COMPACT_ATOMS: atom_id res chain seq x y z
N GLN A 1 -5.09 -9.32 -22.03
CA GLN A 1 -5.16 -9.76 -20.62
C GLN A 1 -5.60 -8.55 -19.79
N PHE A 2 -6.73 -8.68 -19.09
CA PHE A 2 -7.39 -7.58 -18.39
C PHE A 2 -6.79 -7.42 -16.99
N GLY A 3 -6.07 -6.31 -16.73
CA GLY A 3 -5.26 -6.16 -15.51
C GLY A 3 -5.85 -5.29 -14.39
N ASN A 4 -6.75 -4.35 -14.70
CA ASN A 4 -7.03 -3.22 -13.80
C ASN A 4 -8.53 -3.09 -13.46
N GLN A 5 -9.10 -4.10 -12.80
CA GLN A 5 -10.54 -4.14 -12.47
C GLN A 5 -10.80 -4.25 -10.97
N TRP A 6 -9.93 -3.61 -10.18
CA TRP A 6 -10.03 -3.57 -8.74
C TRP A 6 -9.95 -2.12 -8.27
N ILE A 7 -10.83 -1.73 -7.35
CA ILE A 7 -10.80 -0.43 -6.70
C ILE A 7 -10.34 -0.64 -5.25
N GLN A 8 -9.31 0.08 -4.84
CA GLN A 8 -9.03 0.24 -3.40
C GLN A 8 -10.02 1.27 -2.86
N ARG A 9 -10.91 0.85 -1.97
CA ARG A 9 -11.78 1.76 -1.23
C ARG A 9 -10.96 2.57 -0.24
N GLU A 10 -11.49 3.69 0.22
CA GLU A 10 -10.78 4.59 1.14
C GLU A 10 -10.26 3.85 2.38
N ASN A 11 -11.05 2.93 2.94
CA ASN A 11 -10.65 2.10 4.07
C ASN A 11 -9.54 1.07 3.78
N GLY A 12 -8.98 1.03 2.57
CA GLY A 12 -7.92 0.10 2.18
C GLY A 12 -8.40 -1.26 1.68
N THR A 13 -9.71 -1.55 1.76
CA THR A 13 -10.29 -2.79 1.22
C THR A 13 -10.29 -2.78 -0.31
N TRP A 14 -9.96 -3.92 -0.89
CA TRP A 14 -9.97 -4.11 -2.34
C TRP A 14 -11.33 -4.64 -2.78
N LEU A 15 -12.01 -3.88 -3.63
CA LEU A 15 -13.24 -4.30 -4.29
C LEU A 15 -12.91 -4.80 -5.69
N GLU A 16 -13.20 -6.06 -5.96
CA GLU A 16 -13.22 -6.56 -7.31
C GLU A 16 -14.43 -5.98 -8.05
N LEU A 17 -14.19 -5.30 -9.16
CA LEU A 17 -15.26 -4.89 -10.05
C LEU A 17 -15.61 -6.08 -10.94
N THR A 18 -16.74 -6.71 -10.65
CA THR A 18 -17.32 -7.80 -11.44
C THR A 18 -18.41 -7.31 -12.38
N ASN A 19 -18.99 -6.13 -12.10
CA ASN A 19 -20.07 -5.53 -12.87
C ASN A 19 -19.69 -4.12 -13.29
N ALA A 20 -20.00 -3.75 -14.54
CA ALA A 20 -19.92 -2.39 -15.04
C ALA A 20 -21.11 -2.12 -15.97
N SER A 21 -21.54 -0.87 -16.07
CA SER A 21 -22.57 -0.46 -17.05
C SER A 21 -22.08 0.76 -17.80
N PHE A 22 -22.25 0.77 -19.13
CA PHE A 22 -21.96 1.96 -19.92
C PHE A 22 -23.10 2.98 -19.76
N SER A 23 -22.75 4.18 -19.27
CA SER A 23 -23.64 5.34 -19.20
C SER A 23 -23.07 6.51 -20.01
N TYR A 24 -23.91 7.18 -20.80
CA TYR A 24 -23.64 8.53 -21.29
C TYR A 24 -24.65 9.47 -20.60
N ASP A 25 -24.17 10.48 -19.88
CA ASP A 25 -24.97 11.68 -19.68
C ASP A 25 -24.47 12.75 -20.66
N ALA A 26 -25.29 13.76 -20.94
CA ALA A 26 -24.96 14.82 -21.90
C ALA A 26 -23.84 15.77 -21.41
N THR A 27 -23.20 15.46 -20.28
CA THR A 27 -22.17 16.26 -19.61
C THR A 27 -20.77 15.65 -19.70
N GLY A 28 -20.55 14.73 -20.63
CA GLY A 28 -19.21 14.33 -21.07
C GLY A 28 -18.48 15.48 -21.80
N LYS A 29 -18.16 16.58 -21.09
CA LYS A 29 -17.24 17.60 -21.58
C LYS A 29 -15.89 16.94 -21.82
N ALA A 30 -15.41 17.04 -23.05
CA ALA A 30 -14.06 16.64 -23.43
C ALA A 30 -13.05 17.30 -22.48
N GLY A 31 -12.44 16.51 -21.59
CA GLY A 31 -11.47 17.01 -20.62
C GLY A 31 -11.24 16.08 -19.43
N ASP A 32 -12.28 15.40 -18.94
CA ASP A 32 -12.25 14.80 -17.59
C ASP A 32 -12.20 13.26 -17.53
N ARG A 33 -11.95 12.54 -18.64
CA ARG A 33 -11.79 11.07 -18.62
C ARG A 33 -10.39 10.58 -18.98
N ILE A 34 -9.94 9.59 -18.19
CA ILE A 34 -8.66 8.85 -18.29
C ILE A 34 -8.78 7.68 -19.29
N ASP A 35 -9.82 7.68 -20.13
CA ASP A 35 -10.03 6.66 -21.13
C ASP A 35 -9.21 7.06 -22.37
N TYR A 36 -7.95 6.61 -22.44
CA TYR A 36 -6.96 7.01 -23.46
C TYR A 36 -7.31 6.65 -24.92
N GLY A 37 -8.57 6.33 -25.22
CA GLY A 37 -9.09 6.13 -26.56
C GLY A 37 -10.49 5.52 -26.54
N ALA A 38 -11.49 6.29 -26.99
CA ALA A 38 -12.86 5.81 -27.16
C ALA A 38 -13.58 6.52 -28.31
N GLY A 39 -14.61 5.90 -28.88
CA GLY A 39 -15.41 6.49 -29.97
C GLY A 39 -16.76 5.79 -30.18
N VAL A 40 -17.56 6.32 -31.11
CA VAL A 40 -18.85 5.75 -31.51
C VAL A 40 -18.83 5.49 -33.01
N GLN A 41 -19.17 4.27 -33.41
CA GLN A 41 -19.37 3.89 -34.79
C GLN A 41 -20.60 2.96 -34.87
N ASP A 42 -21.51 3.23 -35.81
CA ASP A 42 -22.70 2.39 -36.07
C ASP A 42 -23.57 2.10 -34.81
N GLY A 43 -23.70 3.10 -33.93
CA GLY A 43 -24.48 2.98 -32.69
C GLY A 43 -23.83 2.14 -31.59
N GLN A 44 -22.57 1.72 -31.78
CA GLN A 44 -21.77 0.99 -30.81
C GLN A 44 -20.63 1.87 -30.30
N PHE A 45 -20.40 1.83 -28.99
CA PHE A 45 -19.29 2.52 -28.34
C PHE A 45 -18.08 1.60 -28.28
N PHE A 46 -16.91 2.10 -28.63
CA PHE A 46 -15.68 1.32 -28.58
C PHE A 46 -14.66 1.91 -27.61
N LEU A 47 -13.98 1.03 -26.88
CA LEU A 47 -12.91 1.35 -25.93
C LEU A 47 -11.63 0.68 -26.41
N TRP A 48 -10.57 1.46 -26.64
CA TRP A 48 -9.28 0.89 -27.05
C TRP A 48 -8.49 0.27 -25.89
N ASN A 49 -8.75 0.71 -24.65
CA ASN A 49 -8.00 0.29 -23.44
C ASN A 49 -8.91 -0.18 -22.28
N GLY A 50 -10.20 -0.37 -22.55
CA GLY A 50 -11.19 -0.73 -21.54
C GLY A 50 -11.05 -2.18 -21.13
N GLY A 51 -10.61 -2.43 -19.90
CA GLY A 51 -10.35 -3.79 -19.41
C GLY A 51 -11.58 -4.70 -19.28
N PHE A 52 -12.80 -4.22 -19.57
CA PHE A 52 -14.04 -4.97 -19.30
C PHE A 52 -14.48 -5.91 -20.43
N GLU A 53 -14.37 -5.59 -21.72
CA GLU A 53 -14.77 -6.48 -22.82
C GLU A 53 -14.25 -6.03 -24.21
N ALA A 54 -14.62 -6.80 -25.24
CA ALA A 54 -14.43 -6.55 -26.67
C ALA A 54 -14.72 -5.09 -27.08
N PRO A 55 -14.13 -4.59 -28.18
CA PRO A 55 -14.12 -3.19 -28.52
C PRO A 55 -15.50 -2.61 -28.89
N THR A 56 -16.65 -3.22 -28.60
CA THR A 56 -17.97 -2.70 -28.99
C THR A 56 -19.02 -2.94 -27.90
N ALA A 57 -19.66 -1.87 -27.42
CA ALA A 57 -20.63 -1.83 -26.31
C ALA A 57 -21.90 -1.02 -26.67
N GLN A 58 -23.07 -1.42 -26.17
CA GLN A 58 -24.35 -0.70 -26.32
C GLN A 58 -24.71 0.13 -25.06
N TYR A 59 -25.57 1.14 -25.23
CA TYR A 59 -26.09 1.92 -24.10
C TYR A 59 -26.91 1.08 -23.12
N GLY A 60 -26.65 1.25 -21.83
CA GLY A 60 -27.31 0.48 -20.77
C GLY A 60 -26.88 -0.98 -20.71
N GLN A 61 -25.95 -1.42 -21.57
CA GLN A 61 -25.40 -2.76 -21.52
C GLN A 61 -24.65 -2.94 -20.18
N VAL A 62 -25.04 -4.00 -19.47
CA VAL A 62 -24.37 -4.45 -18.26
C VAL A 62 -23.32 -5.48 -18.66
N PHE A 63 -22.08 -5.22 -18.29
CA PHE A 63 -20.96 -6.13 -18.45
C PHE A 63 -20.75 -6.85 -17.13
N THR A 64 -20.69 -8.18 -17.18
CA THR A 64 -20.38 -9.01 -16.02
C THR A 64 -19.21 -9.91 -16.34
N ARG A 65 -18.34 -10.13 -15.36
CA ARG A 65 -17.26 -11.12 -15.46
C ARG A 65 -17.24 -11.98 -14.21
N SER A 66 -16.70 -13.19 -14.34
CA SER A 66 -16.41 -14.00 -13.17
C SER A 66 -15.31 -13.32 -12.34
N PRO A 67 -15.45 -13.25 -11.00
CA PRO A 67 -14.40 -12.70 -10.14
C PRO A 67 -13.11 -13.51 -10.32
N LEU A 68 -11.99 -12.82 -10.47
CA LEU A 68 -10.66 -13.42 -10.47
C LEU A 68 -10.30 -13.95 -9.09
N GLN A 69 -10.98 -13.50 -8.02
CA GLN A 69 -10.79 -13.88 -6.62
C GLN A 69 -9.41 -13.50 -6.03
N SER A 70 -8.39 -13.33 -6.86
CA SER A 70 -7.08 -12.80 -6.49
C SER A 70 -6.99 -11.32 -6.83
N ARG A 71 -6.79 -10.48 -5.81
CA ARG A 71 -6.43 -9.07 -6.02
C ARG A 71 -5.17 -8.97 -6.91
N PRO A 72 -5.01 -7.89 -7.70
CA PRO A 72 -3.80 -7.69 -8.47
C PRO A 72 -2.62 -7.56 -7.50
N ALA A 73 -1.52 -8.24 -7.80
CA ALA A 73 -0.26 -8.00 -7.10
C ALA A 73 0.18 -6.57 -7.45
N ILE A 74 0.03 -5.66 -6.50
CA ILE A 74 0.51 -4.29 -6.69
C ILE A 74 1.98 -4.28 -6.42
N ASP A 75 2.73 -4.01 -7.46
CA ASP A 75 4.13 -3.66 -7.33
C ASP A 75 4.23 -2.25 -6.73
N TRP A 76 4.30 -2.19 -5.40
CA TRP A 76 4.56 -0.96 -4.63
C TRP A 76 5.95 -0.38 -4.92
N SER A 77 6.81 -1.14 -5.60
CA SER A 77 8.18 -0.82 -5.93
C SER A 77 8.34 -0.39 -7.40
N LYS A 78 7.26 -0.29 -8.19
CA LYS A 78 7.31 0.10 -9.61
C LYS A 78 7.98 1.45 -9.90
N ASN A 79 7.97 2.36 -8.92
CA ASN A 79 8.59 3.69 -9.00
C ASN A 79 9.89 3.74 -8.19
N ALA A 80 10.46 2.59 -7.83
CA ALA A 80 11.71 2.53 -7.13
C ALA A 80 12.84 3.06 -8.01
N ASP A 81 13.77 3.75 -7.38
CA ASP A 81 14.92 4.30 -8.07
C ASP A 81 15.87 3.19 -8.61
N SER A 82 15.82 1.97 -8.05
CA SER A 82 16.63 0.83 -8.49
C SER A 82 16.06 -0.53 -8.05
N ALA A 83 15.78 -1.41 -9.02
CA ALA A 83 15.42 -2.82 -8.77
C ALA A 83 16.54 -3.60 -8.06
N VAL A 84 17.80 -3.23 -8.33
CA VAL A 84 18.97 -3.84 -7.67
C VAL A 84 18.96 -3.53 -6.17
N GLN A 85 18.63 -2.29 -5.79
CA GLN A 85 18.56 -1.93 -4.38
C GLN A 85 17.43 -2.67 -3.66
N ILE A 86 16.28 -2.83 -4.30
CA ILE A 86 15.15 -3.58 -3.73
C ILE A 86 15.57 -5.02 -3.44
N ALA A 87 16.17 -5.69 -4.44
CA ALA A 87 16.66 -7.05 -4.29
C ALA A 87 17.70 -7.16 -3.16
N HIS A 88 18.60 -6.18 -3.07
CA HIS A 88 19.60 -6.11 -2.02
C HIS A 88 18.97 -6.01 -0.62
N ASP A 89 17.99 -5.11 -0.44
CA ASP A 89 17.32 -4.93 0.85
C ASP A 89 16.60 -6.21 1.31
N TYR A 90 15.88 -6.85 0.38
CA TYR A 90 15.20 -8.11 0.64
C TYR A 90 16.18 -9.25 0.94
N GLU A 91 17.28 -9.35 0.20
CA GLU A 91 18.32 -10.34 0.45
C GLU A 91 18.92 -10.16 1.85
N GLN A 92 19.23 -8.92 2.25
CA GLN A 92 19.74 -8.61 3.59
C GLN A 92 18.76 -9.04 4.68
N LEU A 93 17.48 -8.69 4.57
CA LEU A 93 16.45 -9.06 5.54
C LEU A 93 16.24 -10.58 5.59
N ASN A 94 16.18 -11.26 4.44
CA ASN A 94 15.99 -12.71 4.38
C ASN A 94 17.17 -13.45 5.00
N LYS A 95 18.42 -13.03 4.74
CA LYS A 95 19.60 -13.59 5.39
C LYS A 95 19.54 -13.44 6.90
N ALA A 96 19.10 -12.28 7.38
CA ALA A 96 18.96 -12.01 8.81
C ALA A 96 17.88 -12.87 9.47
N ILE A 97 16.74 -13.08 8.80
CA ILE A 97 15.68 -13.99 9.27
C ILE A 97 16.20 -15.42 9.34
N GLN A 98 16.89 -15.89 8.29
CA GLN A 98 17.47 -17.24 8.24
C GLN A 98 18.52 -17.46 9.33
N ALA A 99 19.37 -16.44 9.55
CA ALA A 99 20.36 -16.44 10.62
C ALA A 99 19.74 -16.22 12.03
N LYS A 100 18.42 -16.01 12.11
CA LYS A 100 17.67 -15.73 13.35
C LYS A 100 18.20 -14.50 14.11
N THR A 101 18.84 -13.56 13.42
CA THR A 101 19.26 -12.28 14.01
C THR A 101 18.11 -11.29 14.10
N ILE A 102 17.07 -11.49 13.29
CA ILE A 102 15.77 -10.84 13.45
C ILE A 102 14.66 -11.89 13.53
N ASP A 103 13.67 -11.63 14.38
CA ASP A 103 12.50 -12.50 14.57
C ASP A 103 11.27 -11.81 13.96
N THR A 104 10.55 -12.54 13.11
CA THR A 104 9.38 -12.06 12.38
C THR A 104 8.25 -13.07 12.51
N THR A 105 7.02 -12.61 12.73
CA THR A 105 5.81 -13.45 12.73
C THR A 105 5.18 -13.58 11.35
N GLY A 106 5.53 -12.69 10.41
CA GLY A 106 5.01 -12.73 9.06
C GLY A 106 5.45 -11.54 8.22
N SER A 107 4.84 -11.43 7.04
CA SER A 107 5.05 -10.31 6.13
C SER A 107 3.74 -9.88 5.48
N ILE A 108 3.61 -8.59 5.18
CA ILE A 108 2.49 -8.01 4.43
C ILE A 108 3.04 -7.04 3.39
N ASP A 109 2.65 -7.21 2.12
CA ASP A 109 3.02 -6.34 1.00
C ASP A 109 4.52 -5.94 0.96
N GLY A 110 5.40 -6.92 1.21
CA GLY A 110 6.85 -6.74 1.17
C GLY A 110 7.46 -6.12 2.43
N ILE A 111 6.72 -6.07 3.54
CA ILE A 111 7.20 -5.59 4.84
C ILE A 111 7.16 -6.77 5.81
N TYR A 112 8.29 -7.06 6.44
CA TYR A 112 8.33 -8.07 7.49
C TYR A 112 7.95 -7.44 8.82
N TYR A 113 7.26 -8.20 9.65
CA TYR A 113 6.83 -7.70 10.95
C TYR A 113 6.90 -8.75 12.04
N LYS A 114 6.92 -8.27 13.28
CA LYS A 114 6.73 -9.05 14.50
C LYS A 114 5.64 -8.40 15.33
N ILE A 115 4.60 -9.13 15.68
CA ILE A 115 3.69 -8.66 16.73
C ILE A 115 4.40 -8.83 18.08
N LEU A 116 4.68 -7.70 18.73
CA LEU A 116 5.33 -7.65 20.05
C LEU A 116 4.29 -7.76 21.17
N LYS A 117 3.07 -7.24 20.92
CA LYS A 117 1.92 -7.34 21.82
C LYS A 117 0.65 -7.34 20.98
N GLU A 118 -0.19 -8.36 21.18
CA GLU A 118 -1.49 -8.40 20.51
C GLU A 118 -2.41 -7.31 21.04
N GLY A 119 -3.10 -6.64 20.11
CA GLY A 119 -4.12 -5.65 20.43
C GLY A 119 -5.50 -6.30 20.58
N THR A 120 -6.40 -5.63 21.28
CA THR A 120 -7.78 -6.11 21.51
C THR A 120 -8.82 -5.35 20.68
N GLY A 121 -8.43 -4.27 20.01
CA GLY A 121 -9.32 -3.47 19.17
C GLY A 121 -9.40 -3.95 17.72
N GLU A 122 -9.95 -3.09 16.86
CA GLU A 122 -10.03 -3.32 15.42
C GLU A 122 -8.65 -3.29 14.76
N LEU A 123 -8.54 -3.88 13.56
CA LEU A 123 -7.36 -3.74 12.72
C LEU A 123 -7.23 -2.30 12.23
N VAL A 124 -6.01 -1.77 12.27
CA VAL A 124 -5.69 -0.44 11.75
C VAL A 124 -6.00 -0.37 10.25
N GLN A 125 -6.70 0.69 9.84
CA GLN A 125 -7.00 1.00 8.45
C GLN A 125 -6.11 2.15 7.96
N THR A 126 -5.80 2.18 6.66
CA THR A 126 -4.92 3.22 6.07
C THR A 126 -5.51 4.63 6.20
N THR A 127 -6.84 4.75 6.28
CA THR A 127 -7.55 6.02 6.52
C THR A 127 -7.40 6.57 7.92
N ASP A 128 -7.01 5.74 8.89
CA ASP A 128 -7.07 6.12 10.29
C ASP A 128 -6.04 7.20 10.63
N THR A 129 -6.43 8.05 11.58
CA THR A 129 -5.53 8.85 12.39
C THR A 129 -5.19 8.07 13.65
N LEU A 130 -3.92 7.72 13.80
CA LEU A 130 -3.42 6.88 14.89
C LEU A 130 -2.78 7.74 15.96
N SER A 131 -3.06 7.43 17.23
CA SER A 131 -2.26 7.89 18.37
C SER A 131 -1.30 6.79 18.76
N VAL A 132 0.00 7.06 18.69
CA VAL A 132 1.04 6.03 18.83
C VAL A 132 2.20 6.47 19.71
N PHE A 133 2.87 5.49 20.31
CA PHE A 133 4.29 5.60 20.63
C PHE A 133 5.09 4.88 19.55
N TYR A 134 6.17 5.49 19.08
CA TYR A 134 7.06 4.82 18.15
C TYR A 134 8.54 5.05 18.48
N LYS A 135 9.36 4.14 17.98
CA LYS A 135 10.82 4.27 17.93
C LYS A 135 11.29 3.77 16.57
N GLY A 136 12.01 4.60 15.83
CA GLY A 136 12.57 4.30 14.51
C GLY A 136 14.10 4.29 14.54
N TRP A 137 14.70 3.26 13.94
CA TRP A 137 16.16 3.13 13.82
C TRP A 137 16.57 2.52 12.49
N ARG A 138 17.82 2.79 12.09
CA ARG A 138 18.44 2.18 10.91
C ARG A 138 18.75 0.73 11.21
N TYR A 139 18.40 -0.17 10.29
CA TYR A 139 18.66 -1.59 10.47
C TYR A 139 20.17 -1.90 10.56
N VAL A 140 20.98 -1.27 9.70
CA VAL A 140 22.40 -1.61 9.50
C VAL A 140 23.26 -1.39 10.75
N ASP A 141 23.03 -0.31 11.48
CA ASP A 141 23.88 0.09 12.61
C ASP A 141 23.11 0.36 13.91
N GLY A 142 21.79 0.18 13.91
CA GLY A 142 20.96 0.38 15.10
C GLY A 142 20.77 1.85 15.50
N PHE A 143 21.23 2.81 14.69
CA PHE A 143 21.12 4.23 15.04
C PHE A 143 19.66 4.68 15.08
N VAL A 144 19.24 5.17 16.24
CA VAL A 144 17.88 5.70 16.47
C VAL A 144 17.81 7.11 15.91
N PHE A 145 17.09 7.29 14.80
CA PHE A 145 16.95 8.59 14.15
C PHE A 145 15.72 9.36 14.62
N ASP A 146 14.69 8.69 15.12
CA ASP A 146 13.47 9.34 15.59
C ASP A 146 12.72 8.45 16.59
N GLN A 147 12.13 9.05 17.62
CA GLN A 147 11.29 8.35 18.59
C GLN A 147 10.36 9.30 19.32
N THR A 148 9.20 8.76 19.72
CA THR A 148 8.31 9.42 20.68
C THR A 148 8.96 9.45 22.06
N LYS A 149 8.80 10.55 22.78
CA LYS A 149 9.24 10.69 24.19
C LYS A 149 8.09 10.32 25.13
N GLU A 150 7.71 11.22 26.03
CA GLU A 150 6.75 10.94 27.11
C GLU A 150 5.29 10.93 26.67
N LYS A 151 4.94 11.66 25.60
CA LYS A 151 3.55 11.82 25.14
C LYS A 151 3.36 11.17 23.78
N PRO A 152 2.24 10.45 23.56
CA PRO A 152 1.96 9.86 22.27
C PRO A 152 1.75 10.94 21.22
N VAL A 153 2.06 10.61 19.97
CA VAL A 153 1.91 11.50 18.83
C VAL A 153 0.78 10.99 17.94
N SER A 154 -0.01 11.91 17.40
CA SER A 154 -1.10 11.58 16.49
C SER A 154 -0.70 11.84 15.03
N PHE A 155 -0.88 10.83 14.17
CA PHE A 155 -0.58 10.93 12.75
C PHE A 155 -1.72 10.38 11.89
N PRO A 156 -2.14 11.08 10.82
CA PRO A 156 -2.97 10.49 9.78
C PRO A 156 -2.13 9.51 8.96
N LEU A 157 -2.45 8.21 9.04
CA LEU A 157 -1.62 7.13 8.49
C LEU A 157 -1.38 7.30 6.98
N LYS A 158 -2.40 7.74 6.24
CA LYS A 158 -2.31 8.05 4.79
C LYS A 158 -1.23 9.05 4.39
N ARG A 159 -0.68 9.84 5.33
CA ARG A 159 0.37 10.84 5.06
C ARG A 159 1.78 10.36 5.45
N LEU A 160 1.91 9.15 5.99
CA LEU A 160 3.18 8.57 6.41
C LEU A 160 3.83 7.75 5.29
N ILE A 161 5.03 7.23 5.54
CA ILE A 161 5.74 6.36 4.59
C ILE A 161 4.93 5.10 4.26
N LYS A 162 5.13 4.54 3.06
CA LYS A 162 4.37 3.36 2.60
C LYS A 162 4.54 2.16 3.51
N GLY A 163 5.73 1.99 4.09
CA GLY A 163 6.01 0.96 5.08
C GLY A 163 5.08 1.00 6.30
N TRP A 164 4.71 2.19 6.78
CA TRP A 164 3.73 2.31 7.86
C TRP A 164 2.31 2.02 7.35
N GLN A 165 1.93 2.60 6.21
CA GLN A 165 0.58 2.42 5.63
C GLN A 165 0.24 0.94 5.40
N LEU A 166 1.21 0.16 4.92
CA LEU A 166 1.03 -1.26 4.62
C LEU A 166 1.26 -2.13 5.85
N GLY A 167 2.34 -1.90 6.60
CA GLY A 167 2.74 -2.74 7.73
C GLY A 167 1.79 -2.67 8.92
N LEU A 168 1.25 -1.48 9.23
CA LEU A 168 0.37 -1.31 10.39
C LEU A 168 -0.99 -1.99 10.22
N GLN A 169 -1.41 -2.33 9.00
CA GLN A 169 -2.65 -3.08 8.76
C GLN A 169 -2.62 -4.50 9.35
N ALA A 170 -1.44 -5.01 9.73
CA ALA A 170 -1.31 -6.26 10.48
C ALA A 170 -1.52 -6.09 12.00
N CYS A 171 -1.58 -4.86 12.51
CA CYS A 171 -1.68 -4.57 13.94
C CYS A 171 -3.12 -4.20 14.33
N LYS A 172 -3.58 -4.74 15.47
CA LYS A 172 -4.81 -4.31 16.14
C LYS A 172 -4.54 -3.11 17.05
N VAL A 173 -5.55 -2.26 17.21
CA VAL A 173 -5.53 -1.18 18.21
C VAL A 173 -5.33 -1.76 19.61
N GLY A 174 -4.50 -1.09 20.43
CA GLY A 174 -4.03 -1.55 21.74
C GLY A 174 -2.79 -2.47 21.67
N GLY A 175 -2.35 -2.81 20.45
CA GLY A 175 -1.21 -3.68 20.19
C GLY A 175 0.11 -2.94 19.96
N LYS A 176 1.18 -3.72 19.88
CA LYS A 176 2.53 -3.25 19.55
C LYS A 176 3.14 -4.14 18.49
N ILE A 177 3.71 -3.52 17.46
CA ILE A 177 4.28 -4.19 16.29
C ILE A 177 5.68 -3.66 16.00
N ARG A 178 6.58 -4.55 15.60
CA ARG A 178 7.85 -4.21 14.96
C ARG A 178 7.72 -4.36 13.46
N LEU A 179 8.12 -3.36 12.70
CA LEU A 179 8.17 -3.38 11.24
C LEU A 179 9.62 -3.31 10.76
N TYR A 180 9.97 -4.14 9.77
CA TYR A 180 11.22 -4.09 9.02
C TYR A 180 10.88 -3.65 7.60
N ILE A 181 11.25 -2.42 7.26
CA ILE A 181 10.79 -1.70 6.07
C ILE A 181 11.97 -1.57 5.10
N PRO A 182 11.92 -2.26 3.92
CA PRO A 182 12.87 -2.03 2.83
C PRO A 182 12.90 -0.56 2.43
N SER A 183 14.05 -0.07 1.99
CA SER A 183 14.29 1.36 1.80
C SER A 183 13.30 2.00 0.84
N VAL A 184 12.93 1.30 -0.24
CA VAL A 184 11.93 1.73 -1.23
C VAL A 184 10.55 2.03 -0.63
N LEU A 185 10.16 1.30 0.42
CA LEU A 185 8.88 1.51 1.13
C LEU A 185 9.04 2.53 2.28
N GLY A 186 10.26 2.95 2.58
CA GLY A 186 10.62 4.03 3.49
C GLY A 186 10.85 5.35 2.76
N TYR A 187 12.12 5.75 2.65
CA TYR A 187 12.53 7.02 2.03
C TYR A 187 13.30 6.85 0.69
N GLY A 188 13.59 5.60 0.28
CA GLY A 188 14.27 5.28 -0.98
C GLY A 188 15.66 5.93 -1.08
N MET A 189 16.04 6.38 -2.28
CA MET A 189 17.29 7.10 -2.51
C MET A 189 17.26 8.52 -1.91
N ARG A 190 16.07 9.02 -1.55
CA ARG A 190 15.92 10.36 -0.98
C ARG A 190 16.34 10.35 0.48
N THR A 191 17.18 11.32 0.82
CA THR A 191 17.56 11.59 2.21
C THR A 191 16.48 12.44 2.87
N ARG A 192 15.79 11.90 3.88
CA ARG A 192 14.77 12.67 4.63
C ARG A 192 15.39 13.64 5.63
N SER A 193 16.52 13.25 6.21
CA SER A 193 17.31 14.01 7.17
C SER A 193 18.77 13.57 7.11
N LYS A 194 19.68 14.33 7.70
CA LYS A 194 21.11 13.96 7.79
C LYS A 194 21.33 12.58 8.44
N ASP A 195 20.38 12.15 9.26
CA ASP A 195 20.43 10.90 10.01
C ASP A 195 19.98 9.68 9.20
N ILE A 196 19.18 9.90 8.14
CA ILE A 196 18.67 8.85 7.27
C ILE A 196 19.26 9.03 5.88
N GLY A 197 20.37 8.33 5.63
CA GLY A 197 21.02 8.27 4.33
C GLY A 197 20.16 7.62 3.24
N PRO A 198 20.63 7.64 1.99
CA PRO A 198 19.95 6.97 0.89
C PRO A 198 19.89 5.46 1.12
N ASN A 199 18.81 4.84 0.63
CA ASN A 199 18.62 3.40 0.55
C ASN A 199 18.76 2.67 1.90
N GLN A 200 18.28 3.29 2.98
CA GLN A 200 18.34 2.70 4.32
C GLN A 200 17.12 1.83 4.60
N ILE A 201 17.36 0.59 5.01
CA ILE A 201 16.34 -0.26 5.63
C ILE A 201 16.04 0.31 7.02
N LEU A 202 14.76 0.53 7.29
CA LEU A 202 14.30 1.13 8.54
C LEU A 202 13.57 0.10 9.38
N VAL A 203 13.75 0.18 10.69
CA VAL A 203 13.02 -0.63 11.65
C VAL A 203 12.24 0.29 12.57
N PHE A 204 10.99 -0.07 12.83
CA PHE A 204 10.13 0.68 13.74
C PHE A 204 9.47 -0.24 14.75
N ASP A 205 9.53 0.13 16.02
CA ASP A 205 8.57 -0.33 17.02
C ASP A 205 7.45 0.68 17.13
N ILE A 206 6.20 0.23 17.01
CA ILE A 206 5.02 1.10 17.05
C ILE A 206 3.99 0.46 17.99
N GLU A 207 3.59 1.21 19.00
CA GLU A 207 2.48 0.87 19.89
C GLU A 207 1.27 1.74 19.53
N VAL A 208 0.19 1.10 19.11
CA VAL A 208 -1.03 1.78 18.65
C VAL A 208 -1.99 1.90 19.82
N LEU A 209 -2.18 3.11 20.33
CA LEU A 209 -3.05 3.36 21.48
C LEU A 209 -4.52 3.49 21.04
N SER A 210 -4.76 4.20 19.95
CA SER A 210 -6.11 4.42 19.41
C SER A 210 -6.08 4.72 17.92
N ALA A 211 -7.15 4.37 17.22
CA ALA A 211 -7.40 4.75 15.83
C ALA A 211 -8.71 5.54 15.72
N LYS A 212 -8.70 6.63 14.94
CA LYS A 212 -9.87 7.46 14.62
C LYS A 212 -10.01 7.56 13.10
N LYS A 213 -11.24 7.47 12.59
CA LYS A 213 -11.53 7.60 11.16
C LYS A 213 -11.49 9.06 10.71
#